data_AF-A0A832W8G1-F1
#
_entry.id   AF-A0A832W8G1-F1
#
_cell.length_a   1.000
_cell.length_b   1.000
_cell.length_c   1.000
_cell.angle_alpha   90.00
_cell.angle_beta   90.00
_cell.angle_gamma   90.00
#
_symmetry.space_group_name_H-M   'P 1'
#
loop_
_entity.id
_entity.type
_entity.pdbx_description
1 polymer ?
#
loop_
_entity_poly.entity_id
_entity_poly.type
_entity_poly.pdbx_seq_one_letter_code
_entity_poly.pdbx_strand_id
1 'polypeptide(L)'
;MASRTAFVYDSSFPLRSLEMFFIRHSKDVFNRLEFSRALEKARLLSSDKHFLSVTDIDALVVVDGVIRAAFEIKNMREDVVNYGGYVKVNGRQYETYMEFVKKTGIDVFYLIKVEGVRRYFYSWSVKRVPVRFEWLGKNETRDYYALIRKEYVATLDEEDLPMYLRDIIFGKEVV
;
A
#
# COMPACT_ATOMS: atom_id res chain seq x y z
N MET A 1 -29.05 -3.66 25.17
CA MET A 1 -30.03 -3.53 24.08
C MET A 1 -29.29 -3.11 22.83
N ALA A 2 -29.19 -3.98 21.82
CA ALA A 2 -28.65 -3.58 20.53
C ALA A 2 -29.77 -2.90 19.73
N SER A 3 -29.60 -1.63 19.40
CA SER A 3 -30.49 -0.94 18.46
C SER A 3 -30.38 -1.63 17.10
N ARG A 4 -31.49 -2.19 16.61
CA ARG A 4 -31.56 -2.73 15.25
C ARG A 4 -31.76 -1.54 14.31
N THR A 5 -30.67 -1.11 13.69
CA THR A 5 -30.74 -0.08 12.64
C THR A 5 -31.35 -0.72 11.40
N ALA A 6 -32.50 -0.21 10.96
CA ALA A 6 -33.06 -0.54 9.66
C ALA A 6 -32.38 0.35 8.61
N PHE A 7 -31.86 -0.26 7.55
CA PHE A 7 -31.27 0.46 6.43
C PHE A 7 -32.23 0.40 5.25
N VAL A 8 -32.41 1.52 4.55
CA VAL A 8 -33.04 1.55 3.23
C VAL A 8 -31.93 1.30 2.22
N TYR A 9 -32.06 0.20 1.46
CA TYR A 9 -31.10 -0.17 0.44
C TYR A 9 -31.57 0.35 -0.92
N ASP A 10 -30.91 1.38 -1.42
CA ASP A 10 -31.16 1.99 -2.74
C ASP A 10 -29.88 1.95 -3.57
N SER A 11 -29.49 0.75 -4.00
CA SER A 11 -28.31 0.54 -4.85
C SER A 11 -28.62 -0.47 -5.94
N SER A 12 -28.07 -0.23 -7.13
CA SER A 12 -28.20 -1.10 -8.30
C SER A 12 -27.49 -2.45 -8.13
N PHE A 13 -26.68 -2.62 -7.09
CA PHE A 13 -26.02 -3.89 -6.80
C PHE A 13 -27.02 -4.92 -6.22
N PRO A 14 -26.94 -6.20 -6.62
CA PRO A 14 -27.76 -7.24 -6.00
C PRO A 14 -27.41 -7.42 -4.51
N LEU A 15 -28.43 -7.46 -3.64
CA LEU A 15 -28.26 -7.65 -2.19
C LEU A 15 -27.39 -8.87 -1.84
N ARG A 16 -27.56 -9.98 -2.57
CA ARG A 16 -26.77 -11.21 -2.38
C ARG A 16 -25.29 -11.01 -2.64
N SER A 17 -24.93 -10.16 -3.62
CA SER A 17 -23.53 -9.87 -3.94
C SER A 17 -22.87 -9.07 -2.80
N LEU A 18 -23.61 -8.12 -2.22
CA LEU A 18 -23.16 -7.38 -1.05
C LEU A 18 -23.02 -8.28 0.17
N GLU A 19 -24.02 -9.13 0.45
CA GLU A 19 -23.96 -10.10 1.55
C GLU A 19 -22.71 -10.98 1.43
N MET A 20 -22.46 -11.55 0.25
CA MET A 20 -21.27 -12.36 -0.01
C MET A 20 -19.97 -11.57 0.16
N PHE A 21 -19.93 -10.31 -0.28
CA PHE A 21 -18.79 -9.42 -0.06
C PHE A 21 -18.55 -9.20 1.43
N PHE A 22 -19.58 -8.81 2.19
CA PHE A 22 -19.47 -8.57 3.63
C PHE A 22 -19.04 -9.81 4.38
N ILE A 23 -19.57 -11.00 4.04
CA ILE A 23 -19.16 -12.27 4.66
C ILE A 23 -17.68 -12.54 4.39
N ARG A 24 -17.23 -12.42 3.12
CA ARG A 24 -15.83 -12.67 2.76
C ARG A 24 -14.89 -11.68 3.43
N HIS A 25 -15.23 -10.39 3.38
CA HIS A 25 -14.43 -9.34 4.01
C HIS A 25 -14.35 -9.53 5.53
N SER A 26 -15.47 -9.84 6.19
CA SER A 26 -15.48 -10.11 7.63
C SER A 26 -14.60 -11.31 7.98
N LYS A 27 -14.68 -12.41 7.21
CA LYS A 27 -13.82 -13.59 7.42
C LYS A 27 -12.33 -13.23 7.27
N ASP A 28 -11.97 -12.43 6.27
CA ASP A 28 -10.59 -11.98 6.07
C ASP A 28 -10.10 -11.14 7.26
N VAL A 29 -10.92 -10.19 7.74
CA VAL A 29 -10.62 -9.41 8.95
C VAL A 29 -10.40 -10.33 10.16
N PHE A 30 -11.27 -11.31 10.38
CA PHE A 30 -11.10 -12.27 11.48
C PHE A 30 -9.81 -13.08 11.36
N ASN A 31 -9.46 -13.57 10.17
CA ASN A 31 -8.22 -14.30 9.95
C ASN A 31 -6.98 -13.45 10.28
N ARG A 32 -6.97 -12.17 9.88
CA ARG A 32 -5.88 -11.24 10.20
C ARG A 32 -5.78 -10.96 11.70
N LEU A 33 -6.92 -10.87 12.40
CA LEU A 33 -6.95 -10.72 13.86
C LEU A 33 -6.43 -11.98 14.57
N GLU A 34 -6.82 -13.16 14.11
CA GLU A 34 -6.30 -14.43 14.66
C GLU A 34 -4.79 -14.54 14.47
N PHE A 35 -4.28 -14.19 13.30
CA PHE A 35 -2.84 -14.15 13.03
C PHE A 35 -2.13 -13.12 13.92
N SER A 36 -2.67 -11.89 14.03
CA SER A 36 -2.13 -10.85 14.92
C SER A 36 -2.05 -11.34 16.37
N ARG A 37 -3.09 -12.00 16.87
CA ARG A 37 -3.11 -12.60 18.21
C ARG A 37 -2.06 -13.72 18.35
N ALA A 38 -1.85 -14.53 17.31
CA ALA A 38 -0.80 -15.54 17.32
C ALA A 38 0.60 -14.91 17.40
N LEU A 39 0.85 -13.82 16.68
CA LEU A 39 2.11 -13.07 16.74
C LEU A 39 2.33 -12.44 18.12
N GLU A 40 1.29 -11.88 18.73
CA GLU A 40 1.37 -11.33 20.09
C GLU A 40 1.75 -12.41 21.10
N LYS A 41 1.09 -13.58 21.04
CA LYS A 41 1.43 -14.74 21.88
C LYS A 41 2.87 -15.19 21.66
N ALA A 42 3.32 -15.29 20.40
CA ALA A 42 4.69 -15.64 20.07
C ALA A 42 5.70 -14.65 20.67
N ARG A 43 5.41 -13.34 20.61
CA ARG A 43 6.23 -12.30 21.22
C ARG A 43 6.32 -12.44 22.75
N LEU A 44 5.20 -12.74 23.41
CA LEU A 44 5.16 -12.94 24.87
C LEU A 44 5.94 -14.19 25.33
N LEU A 45 6.11 -15.17 24.46
CA LEU A 45 6.92 -16.36 24.72
C LEU A 45 8.43 -16.10 24.56
N SER A 46 8.83 -14.97 23.93
CA SER A 46 10.24 -14.59 23.87
C SER A 46 10.71 -14.03 25.20
N SER A 47 11.90 -14.43 25.65
CA SER A 47 12.56 -13.86 26.82
C SER A 47 13.01 -12.41 26.59
N ASP A 48 13.22 -12.03 25.33
CA ASP A 48 13.71 -10.71 24.94
C ASP A 48 12.57 -9.78 24.49
N LYS A 49 12.76 -8.48 24.72
CA LYS A 49 11.84 -7.46 24.21
C LYS A 49 12.09 -7.21 22.73
N HIS A 50 11.19 -7.71 21.88
CA HIS A 50 11.19 -7.43 20.45
C HIS A 50 10.13 -6.38 20.08
N PHE A 51 10.48 -5.52 19.13
CA PHE A 51 9.52 -4.72 18.37
C PHE A 51 9.06 -5.54 17.16
N LEU A 52 7.75 -5.64 16.96
CA LEU A 52 7.15 -6.39 15.85
C LEU A 52 6.37 -5.43 14.97
N SER A 53 6.59 -5.51 13.66
CA SER A 53 5.83 -4.81 12.63
C SER A 53 5.39 -5.83 11.60
N VAL A 54 4.17 -5.68 11.11
CA VAL A 54 3.62 -6.47 10.00
C VAL A 54 3.28 -5.49 8.89
N THR A 55 3.74 -5.79 7.68
CA THR A 55 3.35 -5.05 6.48
C THR A 55 2.98 -6.05 5.40
N ASP A 56 1.94 -5.71 4.64
CA ASP A 56 1.55 -6.48 3.46
C ASP A 56 2.31 -5.93 2.24
N ILE A 57 2.59 -6.80 1.26
CA ILE A 57 2.93 -6.39 -0.10
C ILE A 57 1.69 -6.72 -0.94
N ASP A 58 1.03 -5.70 -1.48
CA ASP A 58 -0.28 -5.87 -2.13
C ASP A 58 -0.25 -6.80 -3.33
N ALA A 59 0.82 -6.75 -4.13
CA ALA A 59 1.02 -7.68 -5.22
C ALA A 59 2.48 -8.07 -5.38
N LEU A 60 2.71 -9.37 -5.61
CA LEU A 60 4.00 -9.92 -6.01
C LEU A 60 3.84 -10.52 -7.41
N VAL A 61 4.54 -9.96 -8.40
CA VAL A 61 4.45 -10.40 -9.79
C VAL A 61 5.54 -11.42 -10.07
N VAL A 62 5.13 -12.63 -10.42
CA VAL A 62 6.01 -13.75 -10.77
C VAL A 62 5.83 -14.06 -12.26
N VAL A 63 6.93 -14.04 -13.01
CA VAL A 63 6.97 -14.39 -14.43
C VAL A 63 8.00 -15.49 -14.63
N ASP A 64 7.57 -16.62 -15.19
CA ASP A 64 8.40 -17.79 -15.46
C ASP A 64 9.15 -18.28 -14.19
N GLY A 65 8.46 -18.27 -13.05
CA GLY A 65 9.02 -18.69 -11.76
C GLY A 65 9.94 -17.67 -11.09
N VAL A 66 10.16 -16.51 -11.70
CA VAL A 66 11.01 -15.43 -11.16
C VAL A 66 10.14 -14.29 -10.65
N ILE A 67 10.38 -13.84 -9.42
CA ILE A 67 9.75 -12.62 -8.89
C ILE A 67 10.33 -11.42 -9.64
N ARG A 68 9.50 -10.73 -10.42
CA ARG A 68 9.89 -9.57 -11.24
C ARG A 68 9.73 -8.25 -10.51
N ALA A 69 8.64 -8.11 -9.75
CA ALA A 69 8.33 -6.89 -9.04
C ALA A 69 7.38 -7.16 -7.87
N ALA A 70 7.49 -6.36 -6.83
CA ALA A 70 6.47 -6.18 -5.81
C ALA A 70 5.78 -4.83 -6.00
N PHE A 71 4.51 -4.73 -5.60
CA PHE A 71 3.76 -3.48 -5.64
C PHE A 71 3.08 -3.22 -4.30
N GLU A 72 3.13 -1.96 -3.89
CA GLU A 72 2.22 -1.36 -2.90
C GLU A 72 1.24 -0.47 -3.65
N ILE A 73 -0.06 -0.81 -3.59
CA ILE A 73 -1.11 -0.19 -4.37
C ILE A 73 -1.99 0.65 -3.44
N LYS A 74 -2.10 1.95 -3.73
CA LYS A 74 -2.95 2.84 -2.93
C LYS A 74 -3.92 3.63 -3.81
N ASN A 75 -5.08 3.91 -3.24
CA ASN A 75 -6.01 4.90 -3.78
C ASN A 75 -5.99 6.10 -2.85
N MET A 76 -5.64 7.28 -3.37
CA MET A 76 -5.52 8.50 -2.57
C MET A 76 -6.16 9.67 -3.29
N ARG A 77 -6.76 10.59 -2.54
CA ARG A 77 -7.20 11.86 -3.10
C ARG A 77 -6.01 12.76 -3.43
N GLU A 78 -6.17 13.60 -4.43
CA GLU A 78 -5.11 14.51 -4.92
C GLU A 78 -4.59 15.47 -3.84
N ASP A 79 -5.48 16.00 -3.00
CA ASP A 79 -5.15 16.89 -1.87
C ASP A 79 -4.40 16.18 -0.74
N VAL A 80 -4.56 14.86 -0.63
CA VAL A 80 -3.93 14.04 0.41
C VAL A 80 -2.56 13.55 -0.04
N VAL A 81 -2.41 13.10 -1.28
CA VAL A 81 -1.15 12.52 -1.77
C VAL A 81 -0.07 13.57 -2.02
N ASN A 82 -0.46 14.79 -2.39
CA ASN A 82 0.47 15.84 -2.76
C ASN A 82 0.82 16.74 -1.57
N TYR A 83 2.10 17.05 -1.38
CA TYR A 83 2.58 17.95 -0.35
C TYR A 83 3.79 18.74 -0.83
N GLY A 84 3.64 20.04 -1.11
CA GLY A 84 4.76 20.96 -1.33
C GLY A 84 5.82 20.50 -2.35
N GLY A 85 5.42 20.01 -3.53
CA GLY A 85 6.34 19.47 -4.55
C GLY A 85 6.72 18.00 -4.34
N TYR A 86 6.18 17.36 -3.31
CA TYR A 86 6.38 15.95 -2.99
C TYR A 86 5.08 15.14 -3.16
N VAL A 87 5.25 13.85 -3.32
CA VAL A 87 4.27 12.80 -3.04
C VAL A 87 4.56 12.26 -1.64
N LYS A 88 3.53 12.17 -0.78
CA LYS A 88 3.68 11.66 0.58
C LYS A 88 2.98 10.31 0.78
N VAL A 89 3.64 9.39 1.47
CA VAL A 89 3.11 8.10 1.90
C VAL A 89 3.52 7.80 3.34
N ASN A 90 2.93 6.79 3.97
CA ASN A 90 3.28 6.40 5.34
C ASN A 90 4.78 6.05 5.45
N GLY A 91 5.51 6.73 6.33
CA GLY A 91 6.95 6.59 6.45
C GLY A 91 7.38 5.25 7.03
N ARG A 92 6.63 4.71 8.01
CA ARG A 92 6.95 3.40 8.62
C ARG A 92 6.80 2.27 7.62
N GLN A 93 5.72 2.28 6.84
CA GLN A 93 5.50 1.30 5.79
C GLN A 93 6.62 1.36 4.74
N TYR A 94 7.01 2.57 4.34
CA TYR A 94 8.09 2.78 3.37
C TYR A 94 9.44 2.25 3.89
N GLU A 95 9.79 2.53 5.15
CA GLU A 95 11.00 1.99 5.80
C GLU A 95 11.03 0.45 5.74
N THR A 96 9.90 -0.20 6.02
CA THR A 96 9.80 -1.67 5.95
C THR A 96 10.05 -2.18 4.53
N TYR A 97 9.52 -1.50 3.50
CA TYR A 97 9.83 -1.88 2.11
C TYR A 97 11.28 -1.62 1.73
N MET A 98 11.89 -0.53 2.18
CA MET A 98 13.33 -0.30 1.97
C MET A 98 14.16 -1.43 2.58
N GLU A 99 13.80 -1.89 3.77
CA GLU A 99 14.49 -2.99 4.43
C GLU A 99 14.26 -4.33 3.70
N PHE A 100 13.03 -4.59 3.24
CA PHE A 100 12.71 -5.73 2.40
C PHE A 100 13.54 -5.74 1.11
N VAL A 101 13.53 -4.64 0.35
CA VAL A 101 14.28 -4.47 -0.91
C VAL A 101 15.78 -4.68 -0.66
N LYS A 102 16.33 -4.11 0.42
CA LYS A 102 17.74 -4.27 0.79
C LYS A 102 18.10 -5.74 1.08
N LYS A 103 17.20 -6.49 1.72
CA LYS A 103 17.44 -7.88 2.13
C LYS A 103 17.23 -8.90 1.01
N THR A 104 16.25 -8.66 0.14
CA THR A 104 15.84 -9.63 -0.89
C THR A 104 16.36 -9.29 -2.27
N GLY A 105 16.73 -8.02 -2.51
CA GLY A 105 17.04 -7.50 -3.84
C GLY A 105 15.83 -7.25 -4.73
N ILE A 106 14.64 -7.69 -4.31
CA ILE A 106 13.36 -7.54 -5.02
C ILE A 106 12.85 -6.12 -4.83
N ASP A 107 12.66 -5.39 -5.92
CA ASP A 107 12.15 -4.02 -5.87
C ASP A 107 10.65 -3.98 -5.56
N VAL A 108 10.25 -2.98 -4.77
CA VAL A 108 8.86 -2.67 -4.46
C VAL A 108 8.52 -1.36 -5.15
N PHE A 109 7.48 -1.36 -5.98
CA PHE A 109 6.98 -0.17 -6.63
C PHE A 109 5.74 0.34 -5.88
N TYR A 110 5.73 1.62 -5.53
CA TYR A 110 4.47 2.25 -5.19
C TYR A 110 3.70 2.52 -6.48
N LEU A 111 2.41 2.16 -6.50
CA LEU A 111 1.47 2.52 -7.55
C LEU A 111 0.25 3.17 -6.89
N ILE A 112 0.18 4.49 -6.99
CA ILE A 112 -0.89 5.27 -6.36
C ILE A 112 -1.83 5.76 -7.41
N LYS A 113 -3.07 5.26 -7.40
CA LYS A 113 -4.17 5.88 -8.13
C LYS A 113 -4.57 7.15 -7.40
N VAL A 114 -4.48 8.28 -8.11
CA VAL A 114 -4.82 9.59 -7.59
C VAL A 114 -6.19 10.00 -8.10
N GLU A 115 -7.09 10.33 -7.18
CA GLU A 115 -8.44 10.81 -7.48
C GLU A 115 -8.54 12.32 -7.19
N GLY A 116 -8.71 13.12 -8.24
CA GLY A 116 -8.82 14.58 -8.18
C GLY A 116 -9.71 15.12 -9.30
N VAL A 117 -9.33 16.27 -9.88
CA VAL A 117 -10.04 16.83 -11.06
C VAL A 117 -9.98 15.88 -12.25
N ARG A 118 -8.85 15.21 -12.39
CA ARG A 118 -8.66 14.07 -13.29
C ARG A 118 -8.13 12.88 -12.50
N ARG A 119 -8.26 11.69 -13.06
CA ARG A 119 -7.69 10.46 -12.51
C ARG A 119 -6.39 10.15 -13.23
N TYR A 120 -5.35 9.84 -12.45
CA TYR A 120 -4.02 9.50 -12.94
C TYR A 120 -3.31 8.61 -11.90
N PHE A 121 -2.11 8.15 -12.23
CA PHE A 121 -1.28 7.34 -11.34
C PHE A 121 0.05 8.01 -11.07
N TYR A 122 0.49 7.88 -9.82
CA TYR A 122 1.90 8.04 -9.47
C TYR A 122 2.55 6.67 -9.34
N SER A 123 3.76 6.52 -9.87
CA SER A 123 4.56 5.34 -9.59
C SER A 123 6.05 5.63 -9.44
N TRP A 124 6.69 4.89 -8.55
CA TRP A 124 8.13 4.96 -8.34
C TRP A 124 8.66 3.67 -7.70
N SER A 125 9.94 3.40 -7.92
CA SER A 125 10.69 2.31 -7.29
C SER A 125 11.20 2.73 -5.91
N VAL A 126 10.97 1.90 -4.89
CA VAL A 126 11.54 2.08 -3.55
C VAL A 126 13.06 1.91 -3.56
N LYS A 127 13.60 1.06 -4.44
CA LYS A 127 15.05 0.85 -4.57
C LYS A 127 15.80 2.05 -5.13
N ARG A 128 15.21 2.76 -6.10
CA ARG A 128 15.92 3.72 -6.97
C ARG A 128 15.68 5.18 -6.63
N VAL A 129 14.56 5.51 -6.00
CA VAL A 129 14.14 6.90 -5.82
C VAL A 129 14.57 7.46 -4.46
N PRO A 130 15.24 8.64 -4.41
CA PRO A 130 15.56 9.30 -3.14
C PRO A 130 14.30 9.65 -2.34
N VAL A 131 14.37 9.39 -1.03
CA VAL A 131 13.26 9.65 -0.10
C VAL A 131 13.73 10.55 1.04
N ARG A 132 12.87 11.48 1.46
CA ARG A 132 13.03 12.26 2.69
C ARG A 132 11.97 11.84 3.70
N PHE A 133 12.38 11.56 4.93
CA PHE A 133 11.44 11.24 6.00
C PHE A 133 11.15 12.46 6.87
N GLU A 134 9.89 12.67 7.21
CA GLU A 134 9.48 13.84 7.98
C GLU A 134 8.23 13.57 8.80
N TRP A 135 8.21 14.11 10.02
CA TRP A 135 7.00 14.14 10.84
C TRP A 135 6.19 15.40 10.54
N LEU A 136 5.03 15.25 9.92
CA LEU A 136 4.15 16.35 9.51
C LEU A 136 2.91 16.40 10.41
N GLY A 137 2.35 17.59 10.62
CA GLY A 137 1.18 17.82 11.47
C GLY A 137 1.52 18.55 12.78
N LYS A 138 0.50 18.81 13.61
CA LYS A 138 0.66 19.46 14.92
C LYS A 138 0.11 18.56 16.04
N ASN A 139 0.84 18.46 17.14
CA ASN A 139 0.45 17.70 18.33
C ASN A 139 0.01 16.25 18.00
N GLU A 140 -1.24 15.91 18.27
CA GLU A 140 -1.82 14.58 18.13
C GLU A 140 -2.05 14.14 16.68
N THR A 141 -1.91 15.05 15.71
CA THR A 141 -2.01 14.75 14.26
C THR A 141 -0.64 14.58 13.61
N ARG A 142 0.41 14.40 14.42
CA ARG A 142 1.78 14.30 13.94
C ARG A 142 2.04 12.89 13.41
N ASP A 143 1.99 12.76 12.09
CA ASP A 143 2.21 11.50 11.38
C ASP A 143 3.61 11.48 10.75
N TYR A 144 4.18 10.28 10.65
CA TYR A 144 5.47 10.04 10.03
C TYR A 144 5.30 9.69 8.55
N TYR A 145 5.88 10.50 7.67
CA TYR A 145 5.76 10.36 6.22
C TYR A 145 7.11 10.13 5.53
N ALA A 146 7.06 9.35 4.47
CA ALA A 146 8.05 9.34 3.41
C ALA A 146 7.62 10.33 2.33
N LEU A 147 8.53 11.24 1.96
CA LEU A 147 8.33 12.31 1.00
C LEU A 147 9.22 12.08 -0.22
N ILE A 148 8.60 11.87 -1.37
CA ILE A 148 9.26 11.61 -2.65
C ILE A 148 9.06 12.84 -3.52
N ARG A 149 10.14 13.44 -4.05
CA ARG A 149 10.01 14.61 -4.93
C ARG A 149 9.31 14.19 -6.22
N LYS A 150 8.34 14.99 -6.66
CA LYS A 150 7.53 14.70 -7.86
C LYS A 150 8.37 14.49 -9.13
N GLU A 151 9.53 15.12 -9.22
CA GLU A 151 10.47 14.95 -10.35
C GLU A 151 11.01 13.51 -10.50
N TYR A 152 10.99 12.71 -9.44
CA TYR A 152 11.37 11.29 -9.47
C TYR A 152 10.17 10.33 -9.53
N VAL A 153 8.95 10.87 -9.65
CA VAL A 153 7.72 10.09 -9.68
C VAL A 153 7.17 10.08 -11.10
N ALA A 154 6.98 8.89 -11.66
CA ALA A 154 6.27 8.75 -12.91
C ALA A 154 4.80 9.17 -12.69
N THR A 155 4.34 10.13 -13.49
CA THR A 155 2.92 10.53 -13.55
C THR A 155 2.33 9.96 -14.82
N LEU A 156 1.35 9.08 -14.69
CA LEU A 156 0.81 8.28 -15.80
C LEU A 156 -0.69 8.52 -15.89
N ASP A 157 -1.21 8.73 -17.09
CA ASP A 157 -2.65 8.67 -17.32
C ASP A 157 -3.10 7.19 -17.41
N GLU A 158 -4.41 6.92 -17.36
CA GLU A 158 -4.95 5.54 -17.38
C GLU A 158 -4.48 4.73 -18.60
N GLU A 159 -4.31 5.39 -19.75
CA GLU A 159 -3.93 4.75 -21.02
C GLU A 159 -2.44 4.33 -21.06
N ASP A 160 -1.57 5.01 -20.29
CA ASP A 160 -0.13 4.74 -20.28
C ASP A 160 0.25 3.61 -19.31
N LEU A 161 -0.60 3.35 -18.31
CA LEU A 161 -0.34 2.38 -17.25
C LEU A 161 0.00 0.97 -17.77
N PRO A 162 -0.70 0.39 -18.76
CA PRO A 162 -0.36 -0.93 -19.27
C PRO A 162 1.05 -1.01 -19.87
N MET A 163 1.46 0.01 -20.62
CA MET A 163 2.80 0.08 -21.21
C MET A 163 3.87 0.19 -20.13
N TYR A 164 3.63 1.07 -19.15
CA TYR A 164 4.52 1.24 -18.00
C TYR A 164 4.70 -0.04 -17.18
N LEU A 165 3.60 -0.76 -16.88
CA LEU A 165 3.65 -2.02 -16.15
C LEU A 165 4.35 -3.11 -16.97
N ARG A 166 4.14 -3.16 -18.28
CA ARG A 166 4.88 -4.07 -19.17
C ARG A 166 6.38 -3.85 -19.03
N ASP A 167 6.83 -2.60 -19.05
CA ASP A 167 8.24 -2.27 -18.99
C ASP A 167 8.85 -2.57 -17.61
N ILE A 168 8.09 -2.44 -16.52
CA ILE A 168 8.54 -2.90 -15.19
C ILE A 168 8.66 -4.42 -15.13
N ILE A 169 7.64 -5.13 -15.63
CA ILE A 169 7.50 -6.59 -15.41
C ILE A 169 8.38 -7.39 -16.38
N PHE A 170 8.46 -6.93 -17.63
CA PHE A 170 9.11 -7.64 -18.74
C PHE A 170 10.28 -6.88 -19.36
N GLY A 171 10.49 -5.61 -18.98
CA GLY A 171 11.65 -4.85 -19.43
C GLY A 171 12.96 -5.49 -18.95
N LYS A 172 14.01 -5.38 -19.78
CA LYS A 172 15.34 -5.87 -19.40
C LYS A 172 15.86 -5.00 -18.26
N GLU A 173 16.23 -5.62 -17.13
CA GLU A 173 17.02 -4.93 -16.11
C GLU A 173 18.32 -4.42 -16.75
N VAL A 174 18.52 -3.10 -16.76
CA VAL A 174 19.85 -2.53 -16.91
C VAL A 174 20.53 -2.78 -15.56
N VAL A 175 21.29 -3.88 -15.50
CA VAL A 175 22.24 -4.19 -14.42
C VAL A 175 23.34 -3.14 -14.40
#